data_AF-A0A401Q671-F1
#
_entry.id   AF-A0A401Q671-F1
#
_cell.length_a   1.000
_cell.length_b   1.000
_cell.length_c   1.000
_cell.angle_alpha   90.00
_cell.angle_beta   90.00
_cell.angle_gamma   90.00
#
_symmetry.space_group_name_H-M   'P 1'
#
loop_
_entity.id
_entity.type
_entity.pdbx_description
1 polymer ?
#
loop_
_entity_poly.entity_id
_entity_poly.type
_entity_poly.pdbx_seq_one_letter_code
_entity_poly.pdbx_strand_id
1 'polypeptide(L)'
;MGPFGFWRVSCCFLLVIGTNTWREVAAQVCPNHCTCAGTAVDCHGLGLRSVPKSIPRNTERLDLNGNNITRISKSAFSGLRHMRVLQLMENQITTIERGAFQDLKELERLLPGILGLEVKEDKARKLW
;
A
#
# COMPACT_ATOMS: atom_id res chain seq x y z
N MET A 1 -8.80 3.84 -43.34
CA MET A 1 -9.09 2.54 -42.73
C MET A 1 -7.88 1.62 -42.90
N GLY A 2 -7.37 0.97 -41.84
CA GLY A 2 -6.33 -0.09 -41.92
C GLY A 2 -6.92 -1.47 -42.25
N PRO A 3 -6.23 -2.64 -42.03
CA PRO A 3 -5.05 -2.79 -41.15
C PRO A 3 -4.00 -3.92 -41.46
N PHE A 4 -2.93 -3.96 -40.63
CA PHE A 4 -1.99 -5.05 -40.23
C PHE A 4 -1.13 -5.87 -41.23
N GLY A 5 0.18 -5.90 -40.97
CA GLY A 5 1.14 -6.94 -41.40
C GLY A 5 2.56 -6.72 -40.85
N PHE A 6 2.99 -7.58 -39.92
CA PHE A 6 4.33 -7.61 -39.28
C PHE A 6 5.45 -7.93 -40.29
N TRP A 7 6.59 -7.22 -40.24
CA TRP A 7 7.89 -7.84 -40.57
C TRP A 7 9.01 -7.34 -39.65
N ARG A 8 9.75 -8.33 -39.14
CA ARG A 8 10.82 -8.24 -38.16
C ARG A 8 12.13 -7.76 -38.82
N VAL A 9 12.87 -6.94 -38.07
CA VAL A 9 14.34 -6.94 -37.93
C VAL A 9 15.15 -6.48 -39.15
N SER A 10 15.79 -5.31 -39.01
CA SER A 10 17.20 -5.13 -39.43
C SER A 10 17.77 -3.92 -38.67
N CYS A 11 18.67 -4.14 -37.71
CA CYS A 11 20.12 -4.28 -37.90
C CYS A 11 20.81 -2.90 -37.95
N CYS A 12 21.10 -2.36 -36.76
CA CYS A 12 22.20 -1.43 -36.57
C CYS A 12 22.80 -1.70 -35.18
N PHE A 13 24.00 -2.28 -35.22
CA PHE A 13 24.85 -2.57 -34.09
C PHE A 13 25.23 -1.29 -33.35
N LEU A 14 24.84 -1.17 -32.09
CA LEU A 14 25.62 -0.45 -31.10
C LEU A 14 25.88 -1.39 -29.93
N LEU A 15 27.16 -1.70 -29.72
CA LEU A 15 27.67 -2.54 -28.64
C LEU A 15 27.45 -1.83 -27.31
N VAL A 16 26.30 -2.07 -26.68
CA VAL A 16 26.15 -1.87 -25.24
C VAL A 16 26.45 -3.22 -24.60
N ILE A 17 27.71 -3.43 -24.21
CA ILE A 17 28.08 -4.49 -23.26
C ILE A 17 27.68 -3.97 -21.88
N GLY A 18 26.41 -4.07 -21.57
CA GLY A 18 25.87 -3.73 -20.25
C GLY A 18 24.77 -4.74 -20.00
N THR A 19 24.97 -5.55 -18.97
CA THR A 19 24.05 -6.62 -18.55
C THR A 19 22.60 -6.22 -18.79
N ASN A 20 21.92 -6.94 -19.70
CA ASN A 20 20.48 -6.84 -19.91
C ASN A 20 19.76 -7.39 -18.66
N THR A 21 19.93 -6.76 -17.51
CA THR A 21 18.90 -6.77 -16.49
C THR A 21 17.92 -5.68 -16.90
N TRP A 22 17.08 -6.00 -17.89
CA TRP A 22 15.76 -5.41 -17.94
C TRP A 22 15.07 -5.92 -16.67
N ARG A 23 15.39 -5.30 -15.53
CA ARG A 23 14.60 -5.44 -14.33
C ARG A 23 13.30 -4.79 -14.73
N GLU A 24 12.29 -5.61 -14.99
CA GLU A 24 10.92 -5.17 -14.97
C GLU A 24 10.71 -4.53 -13.61
N VAL A 25 10.95 -3.22 -13.53
CA VAL A 25 10.43 -2.42 -12.44
C VAL A 25 8.94 -2.42 -12.75
N ALA A 26 8.22 -3.37 -12.14
CA ALA A 26 6.78 -3.32 -12.07
C ALA A 26 6.43 -1.86 -11.78
N ALA A 27 5.69 -1.22 -12.67
CA ALA A 27 5.22 0.14 -12.47
C ALA A 27 4.34 0.10 -11.22
N GLN A 28 4.97 0.29 -10.07
CA GLN A 28 4.36 0.20 -8.76
C GLN A 28 3.41 1.39 -8.70
N VAL A 29 2.11 1.13 -8.88
CA VAL A 29 1.07 2.15 -8.80
C VAL A 29 1.04 2.66 -7.37
N CYS A 30 1.79 3.74 -7.12
CA CYS A 30 1.85 4.38 -5.82
C CYS A 30 0.68 5.36 -5.66
N PRO A 31 0.10 5.52 -4.46
CA PRO A 31 -0.92 6.54 -4.23
C PRO A 31 -0.37 7.93 -4.49
N ASN A 32 -1.24 8.84 -4.98
CA ASN A 32 -0.89 10.24 -5.15
C ASN A 32 -0.43 10.83 -3.82
N HIS A 33 0.69 11.57 -3.86
CA HIS A 33 1.36 12.20 -2.71
C HIS A 33 2.05 11.27 -1.71
N CYS A 34 1.91 9.94 -1.86
CA CYS A 34 2.68 8.98 -1.07
C CYS A 34 4.00 8.64 -1.77
N THR A 35 4.98 8.21 -0.99
CA THR A 35 6.27 7.72 -1.47
C THR A 35 6.32 6.21 -1.33
N CYS A 36 6.61 5.49 -2.41
CA CYS A 36 6.75 4.04 -2.39
C CYS A 36 8.22 3.64 -2.59
N ALA A 37 8.74 2.79 -1.71
CA ALA A 37 10.09 2.24 -1.78
C ALA A 37 10.02 0.71 -1.63
N GLY A 38 10.10 0.00 -2.75
CA GLY A 38 9.89 -1.45 -2.77
C GLY A 38 8.47 -1.83 -2.32
N THR A 39 8.37 -2.53 -1.19
CA THR A 39 7.10 -2.94 -0.56
C THR A 39 6.65 -2.01 0.57
N ALA A 40 7.41 -0.94 0.85
CA ALA A 40 7.04 0.07 1.84
C ALA A 40 6.31 1.25 1.17
N VAL A 41 5.23 1.71 1.79
CA VAL A 41 4.44 2.87 1.37
C VAL A 41 4.41 3.86 2.51
N ASP A 42 4.94 5.05 2.26
CA ASP A 42 5.00 6.17 3.19
C ASP A 42 4.02 7.26 2.75
N CYS A 43 3.03 7.53 3.61
CA CYS A 43 2.02 8.56 3.45
C CYS A 43 1.98 9.50 4.66
N HIS A 44 3.10 9.66 5.38
CA HIS A 44 3.17 10.45 6.61
C HIS A 44 2.84 11.94 6.38
N GLY A 45 2.05 12.54 7.27
CA GLY A 45 1.93 14.01 7.35
C GLY A 45 1.22 14.67 6.16
N LEU A 46 0.46 13.91 5.37
CA LEU A 46 -0.18 14.39 4.14
C LEU A 46 -1.58 15.00 4.38
N GLY A 47 -2.03 15.09 5.63
CA GLY A 47 -3.36 15.62 5.98
C GLY A 47 -4.51 14.74 5.47
N LEU A 48 -4.26 13.45 5.25
CA LEU A 48 -5.24 12.51 4.72
C LEU A 48 -6.41 12.36 5.69
N ARG A 49 -7.64 12.43 5.17
CA ARG A 49 -8.88 12.21 5.95
C ARG A 49 -9.37 10.77 5.92
N SER A 50 -8.78 9.95 5.05
CA SER A 50 -9.12 8.56 4.83
C SER A 50 -7.92 7.80 4.27
N VAL A 51 -7.89 6.49 4.47
CA VAL A 51 -6.88 5.61 3.86
C VAL A 51 -6.97 5.68 2.32
N PRO A 52 -5.86 5.90 1.60
CA PRO A 52 -5.87 5.97 0.13
C PRO A 52 -6.16 4.61 -0.49
N LYS A 53 -6.97 4.57 -1.56
CA LYS A 53 -7.42 3.31 -2.21
C LYS A 53 -6.39 2.70 -3.16
N SER A 54 -5.38 3.46 -3.55
CA SER A 54 -4.36 3.09 -4.54
C SER A 54 -3.10 2.50 -3.91
N ILE A 55 -3.23 1.79 -2.79
CA ILE A 55 -2.10 1.12 -2.13
C ILE A 55 -1.79 -0.20 -2.88
N PRO A 56 -0.54 -0.44 -3.28
CA PRO A 56 -0.13 -1.70 -3.91
C PRO A 56 -0.42 -2.94 -3.06
N ARG A 57 -0.83 -4.05 -3.68
CA ARG A 57 -1.20 -5.29 -2.98
C ARG A 57 -0.03 -6.04 -2.33
N ASN A 58 1.19 -5.79 -2.82
CA ASN A 58 2.44 -6.31 -2.28
C ASN A 58 3.01 -5.43 -1.16
N THR A 59 2.24 -4.46 -0.65
CA THR A 59 2.69 -3.60 0.46
C THR A 59 2.86 -4.43 1.73
N GLU A 60 4.04 -4.38 2.32
CA GLU A 60 4.37 -5.03 3.60
C GLU A 60 4.33 -4.04 4.76
N ARG A 61 4.63 -2.77 4.50
CA ARG A 61 4.71 -1.70 5.50
C ARG A 61 3.98 -0.48 5.00
N LEU A 62 3.05 0.02 5.80
CA LEU A 62 2.27 1.21 5.50
C LEU A 62 2.37 2.19 6.66
N ASP A 63 2.94 3.36 6.36
CA ASP A 63 2.98 4.50 7.27
C ASP A 63 1.91 5.53 6.89
N LEU A 64 0.93 5.71 7.77
CA LEU A 64 -0.12 6.73 7.68
C LEU A 64 -0.09 7.67 8.89
N ASN A 65 1.04 7.76 9.58
CA ASN A 65 1.18 8.59 10.78
C ASN A 65 1.00 10.09 10.47
N GLY A 66 0.59 10.87 11.46
CA GLY A 66 0.48 12.33 11.35
C GLY A 66 -0.58 12.80 10.34
N ASN A 67 -1.61 11.99 10.12
CA ASN A 67 -2.72 12.31 9.22
C ASN A 67 -4.00 12.66 10.01
N ASN A 68 -5.07 13.01 9.30
CA ASN A 68 -6.34 13.41 9.89
C ASN A 68 -7.43 12.33 9.67
N ILE A 69 -7.04 11.05 9.69
CA ILE A 69 -7.93 9.92 9.42
C ILE A 69 -8.86 9.75 10.62
N THR A 70 -10.16 9.78 10.37
CA THR A 70 -11.19 9.64 11.42
C THR A 70 -11.92 8.31 11.38
N ARG A 71 -12.00 7.68 10.20
CA ARG A 71 -12.75 6.44 10.00
C ARG A 71 -11.94 5.45 9.17
N ILE A 72 -11.90 4.20 9.63
CA ILE A 72 -11.35 3.08 8.88
C ILE A 72 -12.50 2.19 8.41
N SER A 73 -12.70 2.13 7.10
CA SER A 73 -13.74 1.29 6.49
C SER A 73 -13.27 -0.15 6.29
N LYS A 74 -14.22 -1.08 6.13
CA LYS A 74 -13.92 -2.48 5.80
C LYS A 74 -13.03 -2.64 4.55
N SER A 75 -13.22 -1.73 3.60
CA SER A 75 -12.51 -1.72 2.32
C SER A 75 -11.15 -1.02 2.35
N ALA A 76 -10.81 -0.33 3.44
CA ALA A 76 -9.61 0.53 3.52
C ALA A 76 -8.31 -0.24 3.22
N PHE A 77 -8.23 -1.49 3.69
CA PHE A 77 -7.05 -2.34 3.51
C PHE A 77 -7.36 -3.63 2.74
N SER A 78 -8.42 -3.62 1.92
CA SER A 78 -8.85 -4.83 1.23
C SER A 78 -7.78 -5.33 0.26
N GLY A 79 -7.49 -6.63 0.33
CA GLY A 79 -6.50 -7.27 -0.54
C GLY A 79 -5.03 -7.05 -0.15
N LEU A 80 -4.71 -6.30 0.91
CA LEU A 80 -3.34 -6.11 1.42
C LEU A 80 -2.89 -7.29 2.28
N ARG A 81 -2.80 -8.48 1.69
CA ARG A 81 -2.60 -9.74 2.43
C ARG A 81 -1.21 -9.89 3.04
N HIS A 82 -0.21 -9.27 2.42
CA HIS A 82 1.20 -9.31 2.81
C HIS A 82 1.60 -8.20 3.79
N MET A 83 0.64 -7.39 4.24
CA MET A 83 0.94 -6.27 5.13
C MET A 83 1.28 -6.80 6.52
N ARG A 84 2.47 -6.43 7.01
CA ARG A 84 3.04 -6.85 8.30
C ARG A 84 3.00 -5.74 9.33
N VAL A 85 3.22 -4.50 8.89
CA VAL A 85 3.29 -3.33 9.76
C VAL A 85 2.34 -2.26 9.24
N LEU A 86 1.41 -1.84 10.11
CA LEU A 86 0.50 -0.73 9.86
C LEU A 86 0.64 0.31 10.96
N GLN A 87 1.02 1.53 10.57
CA GLN A 87 1.19 2.66 11.47
C GLN A 87 0.14 3.73 11.19
N LEU A 88 -0.63 4.08 12.21
CA LEU A 88 -1.76 5.01 12.20
C LEU A 88 -1.66 5.97 13.41
N MET A 89 -0.45 6.16 13.94
CA MET A 89 -0.18 7.07 15.04
C MET A 89 -0.53 8.50 14.66
N GLU A 90 -0.83 9.34 15.66
CA GLU A 90 -1.11 10.76 15.43
C GLU A 90 -2.25 11.01 14.43
N ASN A 91 -3.22 10.10 14.38
CA ASN A 91 -4.49 10.27 13.69
C ASN A 91 -5.64 10.52 14.68
N GLN A 92 -6.82 10.82 14.16
CA GLN A 92 -8.03 11.12 14.95
C GLN A 92 -9.09 10.04 14.76
N ILE A 93 -8.67 8.76 14.74
CA ILE A 93 -9.55 7.65 14.43
C ILE A 93 -10.61 7.54 15.53
N THR A 94 -11.89 7.65 15.19
CA THR A 94 -13.01 7.51 16.12
C THR A 94 -13.84 6.27 15.83
N THR A 95 -13.77 5.74 14.61
CA THR A 95 -14.57 4.58 14.20
C THR A 95 -13.77 3.64 13.31
N ILE A 96 -13.78 2.35 13.66
CA ILE A 96 -13.24 1.27 12.84
C ILE A 96 -14.40 0.31 12.52
N GLU A 97 -14.67 0.10 11.23
CA GLU A 97 -15.69 -0.84 10.80
C GLU A 97 -15.28 -2.30 11.07
N ARG A 98 -16.27 -3.14 11.37
CA ARG A 98 -16.03 -4.56 11.64
C ARG A 98 -15.44 -5.26 10.41
N GLY A 99 -14.28 -5.89 10.59
CA GLY A 99 -13.57 -6.60 9.53
C GLY A 99 -12.70 -5.70 8.66
N ALA A 100 -12.38 -4.48 9.09
CA ALA A 100 -11.41 -3.62 8.42
C ALA A 100 -10.01 -4.25 8.32
N PHE A 101 -9.65 -5.11 9.26
CA PHE A 101 -8.35 -5.80 9.26
C PHE A 101 -8.45 -7.29 8.86
N GLN A 102 -9.61 -7.73 8.36
CA GLN A 102 -9.90 -9.13 8.04
C GLN A 102 -8.92 -9.68 6.99
N ASP A 103 -8.62 -8.88 5.96
CA ASP A 103 -7.75 -9.29 4.84
C ASP A 103 -6.25 -9.28 5.18
N LEU A 104 -5.85 -8.67 6.30
CA LEU A 104 -4.44 -8.46 6.69
C LEU A 104 -3.81 -9.70 7.31
N LYS A 105 -3.73 -10.80 6.56
CA LYS A 105 -3.42 -12.13 7.10
C LYS A 105 -2.03 -12.23 7.74
N GLU A 106 -1.07 -11.47 7.25
CA GLU A 106 0.32 -11.46 7.71
C GLU A 106 0.62 -10.31 8.69
N LEU A 107 -0.41 -9.64 9.24
CA LEU A 107 -0.20 -8.49 10.11
C LEU A 107 0.46 -8.92 11.44
N GLU A 108 1.68 -8.45 11.65
CA GLU A 108 2.47 -8.72 12.85
C GLU A 108 2.35 -7.56 13.86
N ARG A 109 2.24 -6.32 13.38
CA ARG A 109 2.25 -5.11 14.22
C ARG A 109 1.24 -4.08 13.72
N LEU A 110 0.37 -3.64 14.62
CA LEU A 110 -0.61 -2.57 14.40
C LEU A 110 -0.39 -1.46 15.43
N LEU A 111 -0.19 -0.22 14.97
CA LEU A 111 0.01 0.95 15.82
C LEU A 111 -1.11 1.99 15.56
N PRO A 112 -2.26 1.92 16.26
CA PRO A 112 -3.46 2.69 15.95
C PRO A 112 -3.50 4.12 16.53
N GLY A 113 -2.47 4.56 17.27
CA GLY A 113 -2.37 5.94 17.78
C GLY A 113 -3.22 6.27 19.00
N ILE A 114 -4.36 5.61 19.21
CA ILE A 114 -5.28 5.91 20.31
C ILE A 114 -5.35 4.77 21.32
N LEU A 115 -5.09 5.09 22.59
CA LEU A 115 -5.41 4.22 23.73
C LEU A 115 -6.93 4.23 23.95
N GLY A 116 -7.57 3.07 23.86
CA GLY A 116 -8.99 2.92 24.22
C GLY A 116 -9.99 2.99 23.06
N LEU A 117 -9.54 2.97 21.79
CA LEU A 117 -10.46 2.59 20.73
C LEU A 117 -10.88 1.15 20.95
N GLU A 118 -12.17 0.97 21.22
CA GLU A 118 -12.78 -0.35 21.28
C GLU A 118 -12.81 -0.92 19.86
N VAL A 119 -11.69 -1.49 19.43
CA VAL A 119 -11.63 -2.18 18.16
C VAL A 119 -12.56 -3.37 18.28
N LYS A 120 -13.72 -3.30 17.62
CA LYS A 120 -14.72 -4.39 17.54
C LYS A 120 -14.23 -5.55 16.67
N GLU A 121 -12.92 -5.80 16.68
CA GLU A 121 -12.26 -6.81 15.87
C GLU A 121 -11.33 -7.65 16.74
N ASP A 122 -11.66 -8.93 16.86
CA ASP A 122 -10.91 -9.92 17.64
C ASP A 122 -9.44 -10.05 17.20
N LYS A 123 -9.17 -9.82 15.92
CA LYS A 123 -7.82 -9.89 15.34
C LYS A 123 -6.96 -8.71 15.78
N ALA A 124 -7.55 -7.51 15.85
CA ALA A 124 -6.84 -6.33 16.33
C ALA A 124 -6.48 -6.49 17.80
N ARG A 125 -7.38 -7.01 18.65
CA ARG A 125 -7.13 -7.23 20.10
C ARG A 125 -5.88 -8.08 20.42
N LYS A 126 -5.45 -8.98 19.54
CA LYS A 126 -4.27 -9.83 19.76
C LYS A 126 -2.94 -9.17 19.39
N LEU A 127 -2.98 -8.00 18.75
CA LEU A 127 -1.81 -7.28 18.25
C LEU A 127 -1.38 -6.11 19.17
N TRP A 128 -2.05 -5.97 20.32
CA TRP A 128 -1.74 -5.03 21.41
C TRP A 128 -1.08 -5.80 22.55
#